data_AF-A0A936S1Z8-F1
#
_entry.id   AF-A0A936S1Z8-F1
#
_cell.length_a   1.000
_cell.length_b   1.000
_cell.length_c   1.000
_cell.angle_alpha   90.00
_cell.angle_beta   90.00
_cell.angle_gamma   90.00
#
_symmetry.space_group_name_H-M   'P 1'
#
loop_
_entity.id
_entity.type
_entity.pdbx_description
1 polymer ?
#
loop_
_entity_poly.entity_id
_entity_poly.type
_entity_poly.pdbx_seq_one_letter_code
_entity_poly.pdbx_strand_id
1 'polypeptide(L)'
;MWEPEQAPAPVAKAQAEDDFDILPPIDDAELASEAPSATPSAAPLFTTAAPARAPTPAVVVDAGIEEMTCPSCNTRQAKRTLCRSCGIDMPRFLAGQQQAERDARAERAAAANQRRVLPVRRTERRPERERVRAPVHKTDQALLFGVDFKGRFSRSGYLVSSLLSVCVMSLAVVATVHVGFAAFVIGLIVMLVQGVRATILRLHDTGQSGYMALLLLVPGLGSLFSLALVFWPGDVVANRYGEAPEPAPLPLQLALFIVTVVVVAFAFTQAENSSYLSTGNTTTWSAPSDR
;
A
#
# COMPACT_ATOMS: atom_id res chain seq x y z
N MET A 1 30.91 -17.10 41.17
CA MET A 1 29.93 -16.25 41.86
C MET A 1 28.95 -15.83 40.79
N TRP A 2 27.87 -16.60 40.66
CA TRP A 2 26.86 -16.51 39.60
C TRP A 2 25.56 -16.12 40.31
N GLU A 3 24.92 -15.05 39.86
CA GLU A 3 23.60 -14.63 40.31
C GLU A 3 22.57 -15.11 39.27
N PRO A 4 21.49 -15.81 39.67
CA PRO A 4 20.45 -16.20 38.73
C PRO A 4 19.48 -15.03 38.50
N GLU A 5 19.31 -14.67 37.23
CA GLU A 5 18.36 -13.65 36.78
C GLU A 5 16.91 -14.16 36.93
N GLN A 6 16.07 -13.41 37.65
CA GLN A 6 14.67 -13.74 37.90
C GLN A 6 13.81 -13.50 36.65
N ALA A 7 13.05 -14.52 36.26
CA ALA A 7 12.05 -14.42 35.20
C ALA A 7 10.83 -13.59 35.66
N PRO A 8 10.27 -12.70 34.82
CA PRO A 8 9.05 -11.96 35.16
C PRO A 8 7.81 -12.86 35.12
N ALA A 9 6.96 -12.72 36.13
CA ALA A 9 5.70 -13.44 36.32
C ALA A 9 4.66 -13.16 35.21
N PRO A 10 3.75 -14.11 34.91
CA PRO A 10 2.69 -13.93 33.93
C PRO A 10 1.62 -12.94 34.44
N VAL A 11 1.29 -11.96 33.61
CA VAL A 11 0.20 -11.01 33.85
C VAL A 11 -1.14 -11.74 33.75
N ALA A 12 -1.87 -11.76 34.86
CA ALA A 12 -3.22 -12.29 34.96
C ALA A 12 -4.20 -11.48 34.08
N LYS A 13 -5.07 -12.18 33.36
CA LYS A 13 -6.18 -11.58 32.61
C LYS A 13 -7.17 -10.97 33.60
N ALA A 14 -7.39 -9.66 33.51
CA ALA A 14 -8.50 -9.01 34.18
C ALA A 14 -9.81 -9.44 33.48
N GLN A 15 -10.66 -10.12 34.24
CA GLN A 15 -12.08 -10.25 33.95
C GLN A 15 -12.84 -9.10 34.63
N ALA A 16 -14.13 -9.00 34.30
CA ALA A 16 -15.18 -8.27 35.03
C ALA A 16 -15.35 -6.81 34.54
N GLU A 17 -16.53 -6.24 34.23
CA GLU A 17 -17.95 -6.63 34.43
C GLU A 17 -18.83 -5.91 33.40
N ASP A 18 -19.90 -6.58 32.97
CA ASP A 18 -21.04 -5.99 32.26
C ASP A 18 -21.86 -5.14 33.25
N ASP A 19 -21.89 -3.83 33.07
CA ASP A 19 -22.76 -2.92 33.83
C ASP A 19 -23.27 -1.79 32.93
N PHE A 20 -24.43 -2.00 32.31
CA PHE A 20 -25.23 -0.91 31.74
C PHE A 20 -26.72 -1.28 31.68
N ASP A 21 -27.34 -1.45 32.84
CA ASP A 21 -28.79 -1.54 33.00
C ASP A 21 -29.27 -0.47 34.00
N ILE A 22 -29.55 0.76 33.53
CA ILE A 22 -30.42 1.71 34.25
C ILE A 22 -31.22 2.54 33.22
N LEU A 23 -32.40 2.05 32.86
CA LEU A 23 -33.56 2.86 32.45
C LEU A 23 -34.66 2.58 33.50
N PRO A 24 -35.28 3.60 34.09
CA PRO A 24 -36.34 3.38 35.08
C PRO A 24 -37.62 2.83 34.44
N PRO A 25 -38.42 2.04 35.19
CA PRO A 25 -39.64 1.41 34.69
C PRO A 25 -40.75 2.43 34.46
N ILE A 26 -41.57 2.18 33.44
CA ILE A 26 -42.79 2.93 33.14
C ILE A 26 -43.94 2.16 33.78
N ASP A 27 -44.68 2.80 34.68
CA ASP A 27 -45.82 2.19 35.37
C ASP A 27 -47.09 2.32 34.51
N ASP A 28 -47.66 1.19 34.09
CA ASP A 28 -48.86 1.07 33.23
C ASP A 28 -50.19 1.36 33.96
N ALA A 29 -50.21 2.25 34.96
CA ALA A 29 -51.34 2.38 35.90
C ALA A 29 -52.23 3.63 35.74
N GLU A 30 -52.07 4.44 34.69
CA GLU A 30 -52.83 5.70 34.58
C GLU A 30 -53.41 6.02 33.20
N LEU A 31 -54.00 5.03 32.50
CA LEU A 31 -54.87 5.34 31.35
C LEU A 31 -55.95 4.28 31.08
N ALA A 32 -56.71 3.90 32.12
CA ALA A 32 -57.88 3.03 31.97
C ALA A 32 -59.00 3.36 32.98
N SER A 33 -59.58 4.54 32.85
CA SER A 33 -60.96 4.87 33.26
C SER A 33 -61.26 6.21 32.57
N GLU A 34 -62.14 6.33 31.58
CA GLU A 34 -63.58 6.29 31.78
C GLU A 34 -64.30 6.41 30.42
N ALA A 35 -65.27 5.53 30.18
CA ALA A 35 -66.42 5.70 29.28
C ALA A 35 -67.53 4.80 29.86
N PRO A 36 -68.83 4.94 29.54
CA PRO A 36 -69.50 5.78 28.53
C PRO A 36 -70.81 6.47 29.03
N SER A 37 -71.50 7.27 28.20
CA SER A 37 -72.94 7.05 27.87
C SER A 37 -73.62 8.18 27.06
N ALA A 38 -74.34 7.74 26.02
CA ALA A 38 -75.68 8.15 25.56
C ALA A 38 -75.95 9.48 24.80
N THR A 39 -76.39 9.31 23.53
CA THR A 39 -77.28 10.15 22.68
C THR A 39 -78.70 10.31 23.28
N PRO A 40 -79.62 11.22 22.85
CA PRO A 40 -80.07 11.42 21.44
C PRO A 40 -80.65 12.82 21.01
N SER A 41 -81.00 12.91 19.71
CA SER A 41 -82.28 13.46 19.16
C SER A 41 -82.34 14.78 18.36
N ALA A 42 -82.94 14.63 17.16
CA ALA A 42 -83.85 15.51 16.39
C ALA A 42 -83.38 16.74 15.55
N ALA A 43 -83.78 16.69 14.26
CA ALA A 43 -83.79 17.74 13.20
C ALA A 43 -85.05 18.66 13.32
N PRO A 44 -85.48 19.54 12.36
CA PRO A 44 -84.98 19.93 11.02
C PRO A 44 -84.96 21.49 10.84
N LEU A 45 -84.67 22.18 9.72
CA LEU A 45 -85.29 22.30 8.39
C LEU A 45 -84.46 23.37 7.62
N PHE A 46 -84.24 23.22 6.31
CA PHE A 46 -84.60 24.22 5.30
C PHE A 46 -84.21 23.70 3.90
N THR A 47 -85.24 23.55 3.08
CA THR A 47 -85.20 23.20 1.67
C THR A 47 -85.35 24.50 0.86
N THR A 48 -84.52 24.73 -0.16
CA THR A 48 -84.93 25.54 -1.33
C THR A 48 -84.24 25.07 -2.62
N ALA A 49 -85.09 24.54 -3.50
CA ALA A 49 -85.14 24.62 -4.97
C ALA A 49 -83.84 24.49 -5.83
N ALA A 50 -83.88 23.52 -6.74
CA ALA A 50 -83.05 23.47 -7.95
C ALA A 50 -83.71 24.26 -9.11
N PRO A 51 -82.90 24.93 -9.95
CA PRO A 51 -83.25 25.03 -11.36
C PRO A 51 -82.11 24.69 -12.33
N ALA A 52 -82.52 23.99 -13.39
CA ALA A 52 -82.05 23.98 -14.78
C ALA A 52 -80.64 23.46 -15.14
N ARG A 53 -80.66 22.41 -15.98
CA ARG A 53 -79.55 21.82 -16.72
C ARG A 53 -79.03 22.79 -17.80
N ALA A 54 -77.79 23.24 -17.66
CA ALA A 54 -77.04 23.91 -18.72
C ALA A 54 -76.35 22.87 -19.63
N PRO A 55 -76.24 23.13 -20.95
CA PRO A 55 -75.58 22.23 -21.89
C PRO A 55 -74.07 22.15 -21.59
N THR A 56 -73.52 20.94 -21.62
CA THR A 56 -72.08 20.69 -21.58
C THR A 56 -71.41 21.43 -22.73
N PRO A 57 -70.43 22.32 -22.49
CA PRO A 57 -69.58 22.81 -23.56
C PRO A 57 -68.76 21.62 -24.08
N ALA A 58 -68.82 21.41 -25.39
CA ALA A 58 -67.90 20.52 -26.09
C ALA A 58 -66.49 21.07 -25.88
N VAL A 59 -65.74 20.47 -24.95
CA VAL A 59 -64.31 20.70 -24.85
C VAL A 59 -63.70 20.02 -26.06
N VAL A 60 -63.37 20.82 -27.06
CA VAL A 60 -62.44 20.44 -28.12
C VAL A 60 -61.09 20.23 -27.44
N VAL A 61 -60.76 18.99 -27.13
CA VAL A 61 -59.42 18.62 -26.67
C VAL A 61 -58.55 18.61 -27.92
N ASP A 62 -57.77 19.69 -28.10
CA ASP A 62 -56.70 19.73 -29.09
C ASP A 62 -55.71 18.60 -28.74
N ALA A 63 -55.67 17.57 -29.60
CA ALA A 63 -54.95 16.33 -29.38
C ALA A 63 -53.46 16.50 -29.70
N GLY A 64 -52.79 17.39 -28.96
CA GLY A 64 -51.36 17.31 -28.77
C GLY A 64 -51.07 16.29 -27.67
N ILE A 65 -51.24 15.00 -27.95
CA ILE A 65 -50.84 13.95 -27.00
C ILE A 65 -49.32 13.95 -26.96
N GLU A 66 -48.75 14.70 -26.01
CA GLU A 66 -47.32 14.69 -25.73
C GLU A 66 -46.97 13.28 -25.24
N GLU A 67 -46.38 12.45 -26.12
CA GLU A 67 -45.96 11.09 -25.79
C GLU A 67 -44.62 11.10 -25.03
N MET A 68 -44.51 10.25 -24.01
CA MET A 68 -43.26 10.03 -23.27
C MET A 68 -43.04 8.54 -22.99
N THR A 69 -41.79 8.16 -22.82
CA THR A 69 -41.40 6.78 -22.52
C THR A 69 -41.10 6.63 -21.03
N CYS A 70 -41.64 5.59 -20.40
CA CYS A 70 -41.41 5.35 -18.98
C CYS A 70 -39.95 4.95 -18.70
N PRO A 71 -39.22 5.65 -17.81
CA PRO A 71 -37.82 5.34 -17.48
C PRO A 71 -37.63 4.05 -16.68
N SER A 72 -38.70 3.46 -16.14
CA SER A 72 -38.63 2.20 -15.38
C SER A 72 -38.91 0.97 -16.23
N CYS A 73 -39.98 0.97 -17.04
CA CYS A 73 -40.43 -0.20 -17.82
C CYS A 73 -40.41 0.01 -19.34
N ASN A 74 -39.93 1.16 -19.82
CA ASN A 74 -39.75 1.50 -21.23
C ASN A 74 -41.04 1.51 -22.10
N THR A 75 -42.22 1.59 -21.47
CA THR A 75 -43.50 1.70 -22.20
C THR A 75 -43.71 3.11 -22.76
N ARG A 76 -44.03 3.22 -24.05
CA ARG A 76 -44.48 4.48 -24.70
C ARG A 76 -45.93 4.76 -24.36
N GLN A 77 -46.21 5.98 -23.90
CA GLN A 77 -47.52 6.37 -23.42
C GLN A 77 -47.71 7.89 -23.49
N ALA A 78 -48.95 8.35 -23.51
CA ALA A 78 -49.28 9.76 -23.28
C ALA A 78 -48.71 10.24 -21.93
N LYS A 79 -48.32 11.52 -21.86
CA LYS A 79 -47.83 12.17 -20.64
C LYS A 79 -48.86 12.10 -19.51
N ARG A 80 -48.45 11.48 -18.40
CA ARG A 80 -49.24 11.35 -17.17
C ARG A 80 -48.33 11.09 -15.97
N THR A 81 -48.89 11.23 -14.77
CA THR A 81 -48.17 11.05 -13.50
C THR A 81 -47.82 9.59 -13.22
N LEU A 82 -48.74 8.63 -13.40
CA LEU A 82 -48.50 7.20 -13.19
C LEU A 82 -48.32 6.43 -14.50
N CYS A 83 -47.38 5.49 -14.60
CA CYS A 83 -47.23 4.65 -15.78
C CYS A 83 -48.40 3.66 -16.01
N ARG A 84 -48.76 3.35 -17.27
CA ARG A 84 -49.81 2.35 -17.62
C ARG A 84 -49.50 0.96 -17.13
N SER A 85 -48.23 0.60 -17.31
CA SER A 85 -47.80 -0.78 -17.32
C SER A 85 -47.28 -1.17 -15.96
N CYS A 86 -46.38 -0.36 -15.40
CA CYS A 86 -45.78 -0.64 -14.09
C CYS A 86 -46.40 0.16 -12.93
N GLY A 87 -47.30 1.11 -13.20
CA GLY A 87 -47.96 1.89 -12.14
C GLY A 87 -47.08 2.87 -11.38
N ILE A 88 -45.82 3.09 -11.79
CA ILE A 88 -44.89 3.97 -11.09
C ILE A 88 -45.23 5.45 -11.30
N ASP A 89 -45.09 6.27 -10.26
CA ASP A 89 -45.15 7.73 -10.35
C ASP A 89 -43.88 8.25 -11.05
N MET A 90 -44.04 8.64 -12.30
CA MET A 90 -42.97 8.98 -13.23
C MET A 90 -42.23 10.27 -12.86
N PRO A 91 -42.88 11.40 -12.51
CA PRO A 91 -42.16 12.58 -12.03
C PRO A 91 -41.46 12.33 -10.71
N ARG A 92 -42.03 11.55 -9.77
CA ARG A 92 -41.33 11.19 -8.53
C ARG A 92 -40.14 10.28 -8.78
N PHE A 93 -40.26 9.32 -9.70
CA PHE A 93 -39.17 8.41 -10.06
C PHE A 93 -37.99 9.17 -10.71
N LEU A 94 -38.29 10.12 -11.61
CA LEU A 94 -37.27 10.98 -12.20
C LEU A 94 -36.61 11.90 -11.18
N ALA A 95 -37.38 12.49 -10.26
CA ALA A 95 -36.83 13.26 -9.15
C ALA A 95 -35.91 12.40 -8.25
N GLY A 96 -36.30 11.16 -7.99
CA GLY A 96 -35.48 10.18 -7.27
C GLY A 96 -34.18 9.84 -7.98
N GLN A 97 -34.20 9.63 -9.30
CA GLN A 97 -32.98 9.40 -10.09
C GLN A 97 -32.05 10.62 -10.06
N GLN A 98 -32.60 11.83 -10.21
CA GLN A 98 -31.81 13.06 -10.15
C GLN A 98 -31.20 13.28 -8.76
N GLN A 99 -31.91 12.91 -7.70
CA GLN A 99 -31.39 12.99 -6.33
C GLN A 99 -30.25 11.99 -6.12
N ALA A 100 -30.43 10.73 -6.53
CA ALA A 100 -29.38 9.72 -6.45
C ALA A 100 -28.12 10.13 -7.23
N GLU A 101 -28.26 10.78 -8.39
CA GLU A 101 -27.12 11.33 -9.14
C GLU A 101 -26.42 12.48 -8.41
N ARG A 102 -27.18 13.37 -7.75
CA ARG A 102 -26.61 14.47 -6.95
C ARG A 102 -25.86 13.94 -5.74
N ASP A 103 -26.42 12.96 -5.05
CA ASP A 103 -25.81 12.32 -3.89
C ASP A 103 -24.53 11.57 -4.30
N ALA A 104 -24.56 10.81 -5.39
CA ALA A 104 -23.36 10.14 -5.92
C ALA A 104 -22.26 11.13 -6.34
N ARG A 105 -22.62 12.32 -6.87
CA ARG A 105 -21.64 13.38 -7.17
C ARG A 105 -21.09 14.02 -5.89
N ALA A 106 -21.94 14.24 -4.88
CA ALA A 106 -21.52 14.77 -3.58
C ALA A 106 -20.59 13.80 -2.85
N GLU A 107 -20.88 12.50 -2.88
CA GLU A 107 -20.02 11.45 -2.32
C GLU A 107 -18.67 11.38 -3.03
N ARG A 108 -18.62 11.45 -4.36
CA ARG A 108 -17.35 11.50 -5.13
C ARG A 108 -16.55 12.75 -4.79
N ALA A 109 -17.21 13.91 -4.64
CA ALA A 109 -16.56 15.15 -4.23
C ALA A 109 -16.05 15.08 -2.78
N ALA A 110 -16.82 14.48 -1.86
CA ALA A 110 -16.45 14.26 -0.48
C ALA A 110 -15.26 13.29 -0.36
N ALA A 111 -15.25 12.20 -1.12
CA ALA A 111 -14.14 11.25 -1.18
C ALA A 111 -12.86 11.89 -1.76
N ALA A 112 -13.00 12.73 -2.80
CA ALA A 112 -11.89 13.50 -3.35
C ALA A 112 -11.34 14.53 -2.33
N ASN A 113 -12.22 15.20 -1.60
CA ASN A 113 -11.82 16.13 -0.54
C ASN A 113 -11.20 15.41 0.65
N GLN A 114 -11.72 14.24 1.05
CA GLN A 114 -11.11 13.39 2.09
C GLN A 114 -9.71 12.91 1.69
N ARG A 115 -9.45 12.60 0.41
CA ARG A 115 -8.08 12.31 -0.05
C ARG A 115 -7.14 13.52 -0.01
N ARG A 116 -7.68 14.74 -0.16
CA ARG A 116 -6.93 16.00 -0.05
C ARG A 116 -6.72 16.43 1.40
N VAL A 117 -7.66 16.11 2.28
CA VAL A 117 -7.68 16.46 3.72
C VAL A 117 -7.04 15.38 4.58
N LEU A 118 -6.91 14.14 4.09
CA LEU A 118 -6.10 13.10 4.74
C LEU A 118 -4.73 13.71 5.00
N PRO A 119 -4.39 13.97 6.27
CA PRO A 119 -3.08 14.47 6.57
C PRO A 119 -2.14 13.35 6.13
N VAL A 120 -1.22 13.64 5.20
CA VAL A 120 0.13 13.07 5.30
C VAL A 120 0.41 13.16 6.80
N ARG A 121 0.58 12.01 7.49
CA ARG A 121 0.89 11.96 8.93
C ARG A 121 2.13 12.81 9.14
N ARG A 122 1.91 14.10 9.28
CA ARG A 122 2.83 15.12 9.70
C ARG A 122 2.89 14.80 11.16
N THR A 123 3.92 14.01 11.48
CA THR A 123 4.36 13.72 12.83
C THR A 123 3.95 14.86 13.74
N GLU A 124 3.13 14.52 14.73
CA GLU A 124 2.53 15.48 15.64
C GLU A 124 3.60 16.48 16.08
N ARG A 125 3.38 17.75 15.72
CA ARG A 125 4.14 18.88 16.23
C ARG A 125 3.76 19.02 17.70
N ARG A 126 4.38 18.18 18.53
CA ARG A 126 4.38 18.26 19.99
C ARG A 126 4.79 19.70 20.35
N PRO A 127 4.15 20.34 21.36
CA PRO A 127 4.40 21.74 21.67
C PRO A 127 5.88 22.02 21.80
N GLU A 128 6.27 23.13 21.18
CA GLU A 128 7.61 23.66 20.97
C GLU A 128 8.21 24.10 22.32
N ARG A 129 8.47 23.12 23.19
CA ARG A 129 9.42 23.22 24.29
C ARG A 129 10.57 22.31 23.93
N GLU A 130 11.61 22.92 23.40
CA GLU A 130 13.00 22.52 23.65
C GLU A 130 13.22 21.00 23.71
N ARG A 131 12.77 20.27 22.68
CA ARG A 131 13.60 19.16 22.25
C ARG A 131 14.62 19.79 21.33
N VAL A 132 15.70 20.29 21.95
CA VAL A 132 17.02 19.95 21.44
C VAL A 132 16.90 18.48 21.07
N ARG A 133 16.73 18.23 19.77
CA ARG A 133 16.83 16.88 19.23
C ARG A 133 18.24 16.51 19.62
N ALA A 134 18.38 15.76 20.72
CA ALA A 134 19.65 15.17 21.09
C ALA A 134 20.19 14.59 19.79
N PRO A 135 21.43 14.92 19.40
CA PRO A 135 21.97 14.46 18.14
C PRO A 135 21.69 12.97 18.08
N VAL A 136 20.83 12.54 17.15
CA VAL A 136 20.55 11.13 16.94
C VAL A 136 21.93 10.54 16.75
N HIS A 137 22.38 9.74 17.70
CA HIS A 137 23.69 9.15 17.63
C HIS A 137 23.67 8.30 16.36
N LYS A 138 24.32 8.81 15.31
CA LYS A 138 24.49 8.17 14.00
C LYS A 138 25.16 6.78 14.11
N THR A 139 25.57 6.44 15.32
CA THR A 139 26.22 5.22 15.80
C THR A 139 25.37 3.95 15.67
N ASP A 140 24.04 4.03 15.63
CA ASP A 140 23.18 2.84 15.50
C ASP A 140 22.89 2.44 14.03
N GLN A 141 23.28 3.28 13.06
CA GLN A 141 23.18 2.94 11.65
C GLN A 141 24.30 1.98 11.26
N ALA A 142 23.93 0.86 10.63
CA ALA A 142 24.92 -0.07 10.12
C ALA A 142 25.78 0.63 9.06
N LEU A 143 27.10 0.65 9.27
CA LEU A 143 28.05 1.24 8.35
C LEU A 143 28.11 0.42 7.05
N LEU A 144 28.35 1.09 5.92
CA LEU A 144 28.59 0.41 4.64
C LEU A 144 29.78 -0.56 4.75
N PHE A 145 30.86 -0.10 5.39
CA PHE A 145 32.05 -0.89 5.68
C PHE A 145 32.06 -1.28 7.15
N GLY A 146 32.30 -2.55 7.43
CA GLY A 146 32.38 -3.07 8.79
C GLY A 146 32.21 -4.57 8.83
N VAL A 147 32.42 -5.13 10.02
CA VAL A 147 32.27 -6.57 10.29
C VAL A 147 31.08 -6.87 11.21
N ASP A 148 30.44 -5.84 11.74
CA ASP A 148 29.28 -5.98 12.62
C ASP A 148 28.03 -6.39 11.83
N PHE A 149 27.26 -7.30 12.43
CA PHE A 149 25.95 -7.76 11.96
C PHE A 149 24.78 -7.06 12.69
N LYS A 150 25.08 -6.06 13.52
CA LYS A 150 24.08 -5.27 14.25
C LYS A 150 23.57 -4.13 13.38
N GLY A 151 22.30 -3.78 13.55
CA GLY A 151 21.62 -2.73 12.80
C GLY A 151 20.85 -3.25 11.59
N ARG A 152 20.47 -2.31 10.72
CA ARG A 152 19.55 -2.52 9.60
C ARG A 152 20.07 -1.84 8.33
N PHE A 153 19.84 -2.46 7.18
CA PHE A 153 20.10 -1.84 5.87
C PHE A 153 18.81 -1.43 5.18
N SER A 154 18.74 -0.15 4.80
CA SER A 154 17.74 0.35 3.88
C SER A 154 17.91 -0.29 2.50
N ARG A 155 16.86 -0.24 1.66
CA ARG A 155 16.92 -0.81 0.30
C ARG A 155 18.07 -0.24 -0.52
N SER A 156 18.31 1.07 -0.41
CA SER A 156 19.40 1.74 -1.10
C SER A 156 20.76 1.44 -0.49
N GLY A 157 20.86 1.27 0.84
CA GLY A 157 22.09 0.80 1.49
C GLY A 157 22.49 -0.61 1.04
N TYR A 158 21.51 -1.51 0.94
CA TYR A 158 21.70 -2.86 0.40
C TYR A 158 22.11 -2.87 -1.08
N LEU A 159 21.47 -2.02 -1.90
CA LEU A 159 21.85 -1.84 -3.31
C LEU A 159 23.30 -1.34 -3.44
N VAL A 160 23.67 -0.31 -2.67
CA VAL A 160 25.03 0.26 -2.66
C VAL A 160 26.06 -0.80 -2.24
N SER A 161 25.79 -1.57 -1.19
CA SER A 161 26.66 -2.68 -0.76
C SER A 161 26.77 -3.78 -1.82
N SER A 162 25.69 -4.06 -2.55
CA SER A 162 25.70 -5.05 -3.64
C SER A 162 26.54 -4.57 -4.82
N LEU A 163 26.37 -3.31 -5.24
CA LEU A 163 27.19 -2.69 -6.31
C LEU A 163 28.67 -2.69 -5.95
N LEU A 164 29.01 -2.34 -4.71
CA LEU A 164 30.38 -2.42 -4.21
C LEU A 164 30.95 -3.85 -4.28
N SER A 165 30.15 -4.85 -3.90
CA SER A 165 30.57 -6.27 -3.95
C SER A 165 30.85 -6.72 -5.39
N VAL A 166 30.03 -6.25 -6.35
CA VAL A 166 30.27 -6.47 -7.80
C VAL A 166 31.56 -5.79 -8.25
N CYS A 167 31.82 -4.54 -7.87
CA CYS A 167 33.08 -3.85 -8.18
C CYS A 167 34.30 -4.62 -7.66
N VAL A 168 34.27 -5.06 -6.40
CA VAL A 168 35.38 -5.83 -5.80
C VAL A 168 35.62 -7.12 -6.58
N MET A 169 34.56 -7.86 -6.92
CA MET A 169 34.68 -9.07 -7.71
C MET A 169 35.23 -8.80 -9.12
N SER A 170 34.75 -7.78 -9.83
CA SER A 170 35.25 -7.39 -11.15
C SER A 170 36.73 -7.01 -11.12
N LEU A 171 37.17 -6.26 -10.10
CA LEU A 171 38.58 -5.93 -9.92
C LEU A 171 39.42 -7.16 -9.58
N ALA A 172 38.90 -8.08 -8.77
CA ALA A 172 39.58 -9.34 -8.47
C ALA A 172 39.75 -10.21 -9.72
N VAL A 173 38.75 -10.26 -10.60
CA VAL A 173 38.82 -10.94 -11.91
C VAL A 173 39.91 -10.31 -12.79
N VAL A 174 40.01 -8.99 -12.87
CA VAL A 174 41.11 -8.35 -13.62
C VAL A 174 42.47 -8.68 -12.98
N ALA A 175 42.55 -8.62 -11.65
CA ALA A 175 43.77 -8.90 -10.91
C ALA A 175 44.27 -10.34 -11.12
N THR A 176 43.43 -11.31 -11.51
CA THR A 176 43.90 -12.66 -11.80
C THR A 176 44.91 -12.71 -12.92
N VAL A 177 44.80 -11.81 -13.90
CA VAL A 177 45.71 -11.76 -15.05
C VAL A 177 47.10 -11.27 -14.64
N HIS A 178 47.18 -10.42 -13.62
CA HIS A 178 48.44 -9.79 -13.18
C HIS A 178 49.07 -10.45 -11.95
N VAL A 179 48.25 -10.95 -11.03
CA VAL A 179 48.65 -11.47 -9.71
C VAL A 179 48.41 -12.98 -9.60
N GLY A 180 47.58 -13.55 -10.49
CA GLY A 180 47.26 -14.97 -10.50
C GLY A 180 46.00 -15.34 -9.72
N PHE A 181 45.69 -16.63 -9.66
CA PHE A 181 44.43 -17.17 -9.13
C PHE A 181 44.16 -16.81 -7.65
N ALA A 182 45.20 -16.55 -6.86
CA ALA A 182 45.04 -16.13 -5.46
C ALA A 182 44.20 -14.84 -5.32
N ALA A 183 44.32 -13.89 -6.27
CA ALA A 183 43.53 -12.65 -6.26
C ALA A 183 42.04 -12.92 -6.43
N PHE A 184 41.66 -13.91 -7.25
CA PHE A 184 40.27 -14.35 -7.42
C PHE A 184 39.70 -14.88 -6.10
N VAL A 185 40.45 -15.77 -5.44
CA VAL A 185 40.01 -16.40 -4.19
C VAL A 185 39.80 -15.34 -3.10
N ILE A 186 40.72 -14.38 -2.98
CA ILE A 186 40.58 -13.27 -2.02
C ILE A 186 39.35 -12.43 -2.35
N GLY A 187 39.15 -12.03 -3.61
CA GLY A 187 37.98 -11.27 -4.03
C GLY A 187 36.67 -11.99 -3.76
N LEU A 188 36.64 -13.31 -3.99
CA LEU A 188 35.49 -14.16 -3.71
C LEU A 188 35.16 -14.23 -2.23
N ILE A 189 36.16 -14.37 -1.35
CA ILE A 189 35.97 -14.35 0.10
C ILE A 189 35.41 -13.00 0.55
N VAL A 190 36.00 -11.89 0.07
CA VAL A 190 35.54 -10.54 0.43
C VAL A 190 34.08 -10.32 -0.03
N MET A 191 33.76 -10.71 -1.27
CA MET A 191 32.40 -10.63 -1.80
C MET A 191 31.42 -11.46 -0.99
N LEU A 192 31.78 -12.70 -0.61
CA LEU A 192 30.91 -13.57 0.18
C LEU A 192 30.66 -13.01 1.58
N VAL A 193 31.71 -12.58 2.29
CA VAL A 193 31.58 -12.01 3.63
C VAL A 193 30.70 -10.76 3.59
N GLN A 194 30.98 -9.84 2.65
CA GLN A 194 30.23 -8.60 2.55
C GLN A 194 28.80 -8.82 2.03
N GLY A 195 28.60 -9.77 1.11
CA GLY A 195 27.29 -10.16 0.61
C GLY A 195 26.41 -10.75 1.71
N VAL A 196 26.91 -11.75 2.45
CA VAL A 196 26.19 -12.36 3.57
C VAL A 196 25.86 -11.30 4.62
N ARG A 197 26.82 -10.43 4.98
CA ARG A 197 26.58 -9.33 5.92
C ARG A 197 25.46 -8.40 5.43
N ALA A 198 25.50 -7.97 4.18
CA ALA A 198 24.49 -7.09 3.61
C ALA A 198 23.10 -7.75 3.60
N THR A 199 23.02 -9.04 3.26
CA THR A 199 21.77 -9.81 3.28
C THR A 199 21.22 -9.98 4.69
N ILE A 200 22.06 -10.24 5.70
CA ILE A 200 21.64 -10.30 7.11
C ILE A 200 21.06 -8.95 7.55
N LEU A 201 21.77 -7.85 7.31
CA LEU A 201 21.32 -6.50 7.67
C LEU A 201 20.04 -6.08 6.93
N ARG A 202 19.84 -6.57 5.70
CA ARG A 202 18.60 -6.37 4.93
C ARG A 202 17.44 -7.21 5.49
N LEU A 203 17.70 -8.45 5.91
CA LEU A 203 16.72 -9.30 6.57
C LEU A 203 16.29 -8.76 7.94
N HIS A 204 17.24 -8.16 8.68
CA HIS A 204 16.94 -7.44 9.89
C HIS A 204 15.99 -6.26 9.66
N ASP A 205 16.03 -5.63 8.48
CA ASP A 205 15.11 -4.55 8.14
C ASP A 205 13.67 -5.01 7.90
N THR A 206 13.44 -6.30 7.65
CA THR A 206 12.09 -6.90 7.50
C THR A 206 11.65 -7.67 8.75
N GLY A 207 12.39 -7.52 9.87
CA GLY A 207 12.12 -8.24 11.11
C GLY A 207 12.43 -9.74 11.05
N GLN A 208 13.01 -10.22 9.95
CA GLN A 208 13.36 -11.63 9.75
C GLN A 208 14.68 -11.99 10.42
N SER A 209 14.93 -13.28 10.63
CA SER A 209 16.21 -13.76 11.13
C SER A 209 17.28 -13.80 10.04
N GLY A 210 18.55 -13.59 10.40
CA GLY A 210 19.68 -13.60 9.46
C GLY A 210 19.99 -14.96 8.83
N TYR A 211 19.42 -16.06 9.32
CA TYR A 211 19.70 -17.41 8.81
C TYR A 211 19.32 -17.58 7.33
N MET A 212 18.35 -16.82 6.84
CA MET A 212 17.97 -16.84 5.42
C MET A 212 19.09 -16.32 4.50
N ALA A 213 20.11 -15.64 5.04
CA ALA A 213 21.28 -15.26 4.26
C ALA A 213 22.12 -16.46 3.78
N LEU A 214 21.97 -17.64 4.37
CA LEU A 214 22.63 -18.87 3.90
C LEU A 214 22.17 -19.28 2.49
N LEU A 215 20.98 -18.84 2.06
CA LEU A 215 20.50 -19.03 0.68
C LEU A 215 21.44 -18.38 -0.35
N LEU A 216 22.24 -17.38 0.06
CA LEU A 216 23.23 -16.74 -0.79
C LEU A 216 24.33 -17.69 -1.25
N LEU A 217 24.62 -18.74 -0.47
CA LEU A 217 25.66 -19.72 -0.78
C LEU A 217 25.26 -20.68 -1.90
N VAL A 218 23.97 -20.76 -2.24
CA VAL A 218 23.48 -21.59 -3.33
C VAL A 218 23.57 -20.81 -4.64
N PRO A 219 24.42 -21.21 -5.60
CA PRO A 219 24.53 -20.51 -6.88
C PRO A 219 23.19 -20.43 -7.60
N GLY A 220 22.91 -19.30 -8.26
CA GLY A 220 21.63 -19.03 -8.92
C GLY A 220 20.52 -18.64 -7.95
N LEU A 221 20.21 -19.50 -6.97
CA LEU A 221 19.17 -19.21 -5.99
C LEU A 221 19.52 -18.01 -5.10
N GLY A 222 20.78 -17.91 -4.68
CA GLY A 222 21.29 -16.78 -3.90
C GLY A 222 21.19 -15.45 -4.63
N SER A 223 21.43 -15.45 -5.95
CA SER A 223 21.28 -14.26 -6.79
C SER A 223 19.82 -13.84 -6.94
N LEU A 224 18.92 -14.80 -7.15
CA LEU A 224 17.47 -14.54 -7.22
C LEU A 224 16.93 -14.02 -5.88
N PHE A 225 17.35 -14.63 -4.77
CA PHE A 225 16.99 -14.19 -3.43
C PHE A 225 17.50 -12.78 -3.14
N SER A 226 18.75 -12.50 -3.50
CA SER A 226 19.34 -11.17 -3.34
C SER A 226 18.58 -10.12 -4.14
N LEU A 227 18.19 -10.44 -5.37
CA LEU A 227 17.39 -9.55 -6.22
C LEU A 227 15.99 -9.32 -5.63
N ALA A 228 15.34 -10.37 -5.13
CA ALA A 228 14.05 -10.26 -4.47
C ALA A 228 14.10 -9.30 -3.26
N LEU A 229 15.18 -9.35 -2.47
CA LEU A 229 15.37 -8.47 -1.32
C LEU A 229 15.55 -6.97 -1.67
N VAL A 230 15.96 -6.64 -2.90
CA VAL A 230 16.02 -5.25 -3.39
C VAL A 230 14.61 -4.67 -3.52
N PHE A 231 13.68 -5.46 -4.06
CA PHE A 231 12.30 -5.04 -4.29
C PHE A 231 11.42 -5.20 -3.05
N TRP A 232 11.79 -6.09 -2.13
CA TRP A 232 11.04 -6.36 -0.92
C TRP A 232 10.99 -5.12 -0.01
N PRO A 233 9.82 -4.70 0.50
CA PRO A 233 9.71 -3.57 1.41
C PRO A 233 10.16 -3.91 2.83
N GLY A 234 10.94 -3.01 3.44
CA GLY A 234 11.34 -3.10 4.86
C GLY A 234 10.38 -2.39 5.81
N ASP A 235 10.54 -2.62 7.10
CA ASP A 235 9.72 -2.05 8.16
C ASP A 235 9.99 -0.56 8.34
N VAL A 236 8.96 0.26 8.31
CA VAL A 236 9.10 1.73 8.49
C VAL A 236 9.24 2.10 9.98
N VAL A 237 8.85 1.18 10.87
CA VAL A 237 8.89 1.35 12.32
C VAL A 237 10.18 0.74 12.89
N ALA A 238 10.58 1.18 14.07
CA ALA A 238 11.63 0.51 14.84
C ALA A 238 11.25 -0.96 15.08
N ASN A 239 12.22 -1.85 14.94
CA ASN A 239 12.05 -3.28 15.19
C ASN A 239 13.13 -3.76 16.17
N ARG A 240 13.17 -5.07 16.47
CA ARG A 240 14.13 -5.64 17.43
C ARG A 240 15.61 -5.44 17.07
N TYR A 241 15.91 -5.06 15.83
CA TYR A 241 17.25 -4.83 15.31
C TYR A 241 17.64 -3.34 15.29
N GLY A 242 16.75 -2.45 15.72
CA GLY A 242 17.01 -1.01 15.86
C GLY A 242 16.01 -0.11 15.14
N GLU A 243 16.31 1.18 15.15
CA GLU A 243 15.53 2.20 14.45
C GLU A 243 15.57 2.02 12.92
N ALA A 244 14.60 2.63 12.22
CA ALA A 244 14.53 2.54 10.76
C ALA A 244 15.78 3.16 10.11
N PRO A 245 16.45 2.45 9.19
CA PRO A 245 17.68 2.93 8.57
C PRO A 245 17.40 4.08 7.60
N GLU A 246 18.30 5.05 7.57
CA GLU A 246 18.22 6.14 6.61
C GLU A 246 18.57 5.64 5.20
N PRO A 247 17.85 6.06 4.15
CA PRO A 247 18.20 5.70 2.79
C PRO A 247 19.53 6.35 2.40
N ALA A 248 20.40 5.61 1.71
CA ALA A 248 21.60 6.17 1.09
C ALA A 248 21.20 7.30 0.11
N PRO A 249 21.96 8.40 0.04
CA PRO A 249 21.62 9.53 -0.83
C PRO A 249 21.67 9.12 -2.30
N LEU A 250 20.70 9.59 -3.09
CA LEU A 250 20.61 9.34 -4.54
C LEU A 250 21.92 9.60 -5.33
N PRO A 251 22.65 10.71 -5.13
CA PRO A 251 23.89 10.94 -5.88
C PRO A 251 24.94 9.84 -5.63
N LEU A 252 25.02 9.29 -4.42
CA LEU A 252 25.92 8.18 -4.11
C LEU A 252 25.51 6.91 -4.85
N GLN A 253 24.20 6.61 -4.89
CA GLN A 253 23.68 5.45 -5.62
C GLN A 253 24.01 5.52 -7.11
N LEU A 254 23.76 6.68 -7.73
CA LEU A 254 24.04 6.90 -9.15
C LEU A 254 25.55 6.85 -9.44
N ALA A 255 26.37 7.51 -8.62
CA ALA A 255 27.81 7.49 -8.77
C ALA A 255 28.36 6.07 -8.70
N LEU A 256 27.94 5.28 -7.70
CA LEU A 256 28.36 3.89 -7.57
C LEU A 256 27.84 3.01 -8.71
N PHE A 257 26.61 3.23 -9.18
CA PHE A 257 26.09 2.51 -10.33
C PHE A 257 26.95 2.76 -11.57
N ILE A 258 27.25 4.02 -11.88
CA ILE A 258 28.12 4.40 -13.01
C ILE A 258 29.50 3.79 -12.86
N VAL A 259 30.12 3.91 -11.67
CA VAL A 259 31.43 3.31 -11.38
C VAL A 259 31.40 1.79 -11.58
N THR A 260 30.34 1.12 -11.13
CA THR A 260 30.18 -0.32 -11.30
C THR A 260 30.12 -0.70 -12.77
N VAL A 261 29.31 0.01 -13.57
CA VAL A 261 29.21 -0.23 -15.02
C VAL A 261 30.57 -0.04 -15.70
N VAL A 262 31.30 1.02 -15.35
CA VAL A 262 32.65 1.30 -15.91
C VAL A 262 33.65 0.20 -15.53
N VAL A 263 33.70 -0.21 -14.25
CA VAL A 263 34.62 -1.24 -13.77
C VAL A 263 34.31 -2.60 -14.40
N VAL A 264 33.03 -2.95 -14.52
CA VAL A 264 32.59 -4.19 -15.17
C VAL A 264 32.96 -4.17 -16.65
N ALA A 265 32.67 -3.08 -17.37
CA ALA A 265 33.04 -2.94 -18.78
C ALA A 265 34.56 -3.06 -18.98
N PHE A 266 35.35 -2.41 -18.13
CA PHE A 266 36.80 -2.54 -18.14
C PHE A 266 37.25 -3.99 -17.91
N ALA A 267 36.66 -4.70 -16.94
CA ALA A 267 36.98 -6.10 -16.67
C ALA A 267 36.68 -7.01 -17.88
N PHE A 268 35.57 -6.77 -18.58
CA PHE A 268 35.25 -7.47 -19.83
C PHE A 268 36.29 -7.22 -20.91
N THR A 269 36.70 -5.96 -21.13
CA THR A 269 37.74 -5.62 -22.11
C THR A 269 39.08 -6.30 -21.78
N GLN A 270 39.47 -6.40 -20.50
CA GLN A 270 40.69 -7.10 -20.10
C GLN A 270 40.61 -8.61 -20.37
N ALA A 271 39.45 -9.23 -20.10
CA ALA A 271 39.22 -10.64 -20.39
C ALA A 271 39.34 -10.95 -21.88
N GLU A 272 38.75 -10.10 -22.73
CA GLU A 272 38.86 -10.21 -24.20
C GLU A 272 40.32 -10.05 -24.65
N ASN A 273 41.02 -9.01 -24.21
CA ASN A 273 42.44 -8.78 -24.55
C ASN A 273 43.33 -9.97 -24.17
N SER A 274 43.11 -10.58 -23.00
CA SER A 274 43.86 -11.78 -22.59
C SER A 274 43.58 -12.98 -23.48
N SER A 275 42.35 -13.12 -23.99
CA SER A 275 41.98 -14.24 -24.87
C SER A 275 42.66 -14.17 -26.24
N TYR A 276 42.81 -12.97 -26.81
CA TYR A 276 43.53 -12.76 -28.09
C TYR A 276 45.02 -13.13 -28.01
N LEU A 277 45.67 -12.83 -26.88
CA LEU A 277 47.09 -13.17 -26.69
C LEU A 277 47.33 -14.68 -26.56
N SER A 278 46.35 -15.44 -26.07
CA SER A 278 46.46 -16.90 -25.93
C SER A 278 46.31 -17.63 -27.27
N THR A 279 45.48 -17.15 -28.20
CA THR A 279 45.26 -17.78 -29.51
C THR A 279 46.31 -17.40 -30.56
N GLY A 280 46.97 -16.25 -30.41
CA GLY A 280 48.04 -15.81 -31.33
C GLY A 280 49.34 -16.64 -31.26
N ASN A 281 49.54 -17.43 -30.21
CA ASN A 281 50.78 -18.20 -29.98
C ASN A 281 50.71 -19.66 -30.47
N THR A 282 49.60 -20.12 -31.04
CA THR A 282 49.41 -21.53 -31.45
C THR A 282 49.57 -21.79 -32.95
N THR A 283 50.00 -20.82 -33.76
CA THR A 283 50.07 -20.92 -35.24
C THR A 283 51.48 -21.02 -35.85
N THR A 284 52.48 -21.55 -35.13
CA THR A 284 53.74 -21.98 -35.77
C THR A 284 53.90 -23.50 -35.71
N TRP A 285 53.00 -24.23 -36.37
CA TRP A 285 53.36 -25.53 -36.92
C TRP A 285 54.26 -25.27 -38.13
N SER A 286 55.56 -25.11 -37.90
CA SER A 286 56.55 -25.26 -38.96
C SER A 286 56.53 -26.72 -39.41
N ALA A 287 55.87 -26.98 -40.54
CA ALA A 287 56.01 -28.25 -41.24
C ALA A 287 57.51 -28.49 -41.51
N PRO A 288 58.07 -29.66 -41.16
CA PRO A 288 59.45 -29.96 -41.50
C PRO A 288 59.57 -30.04 -43.02
N SER A 289 60.41 -29.18 -43.58
CA SER A 289 60.86 -29.28 -44.96
C SER A 289 61.81 -30.47 -45.08
N ASP A 290 61.35 -31.57 -45.68
CA ASP A 290 62.21 -32.62 -46.23
C ASP A 290 61.71 -32.88 -47.66
N ARG A 291 62.45 -32.39 -48.66
CA ARG A 291 63.36 -33.13 -49.55
C ARG A 291 62.66 -33.85 -50.70
#